data_AF-A0A3N5M1P8-F1
#
_entry.id   AF-A0A3N5M1P8-F1
#
_cell.length_a   1.000
_cell.length_b   1.000
_cell.length_c   1.000
_cell.angle_alpha   90.00
_cell.angle_beta   90.00
_cell.angle_gamma   90.00
#
_symmetry.space_group_name_H-M   'P 1'
#
loop_
_entity.id
_entity.type
_entity.pdbx_description
1 polymer ?
#
loop_
_entity_poly.entity_id
_entity_poly.type
_entity_poly.pdbx_seq_one_letter_code
_entity_poly.pdbx_strand_id
1 'polypeptide(L)'
;GLRKLFSLADQLPNIVHILEVCRKEFVDRHPELVKNYVRDLTTGMRKALADRAETLKVVNEVIKAPVEVLDSYLLKPNDFAREPGAGPNFAGIQAMLDVYAETGMIKQKLDVAQFRHQSIVAPLE
;
A
#
# COMPACT_ATOMS: atom_id res chain seq x y z
N GLY A 1 -32.77 9.03 -1.89
CA GLY A 1 -31.46 9.67 -1.69
C GLY A 1 -30.51 8.69 -1.02
N LEU A 2 -29.22 8.74 -1.34
CA LEU A 2 -28.19 7.96 -0.64
C LEU A 2 -27.83 8.66 0.68
N ARG A 3 -27.70 7.89 1.77
CA ARG A 3 -27.29 8.37 3.10
C ARG A 3 -26.12 7.54 3.60
N LYS A 4 -24.98 8.17 3.90
CA LYS A 4 -23.84 7.50 4.54
C LYS A 4 -24.27 7.00 5.92
N LEU A 5 -24.02 5.72 6.23
CA LEU A 5 -24.24 5.17 7.56
C LEU A 5 -22.99 5.35 8.42
N PHE A 6 -21.86 4.83 7.95
CA PHE A 6 -20.52 5.02 8.48
C PHE A 6 -19.52 4.70 7.35
N SER A 7 -18.23 4.87 7.61
CA SER A 7 -17.13 4.39 6.77
C SER A 7 -16.36 3.30 7.51
N LEU A 8 -15.71 2.39 6.77
CA LEU A 8 -14.91 1.32 7.39
C LEU A 8 -13.85 1.86 8.35
N ALA A 9 -13.26 3.02 8.02
CA ALA A 9 -12.28 3.71 8.86
C ALA A 9 -12.84 4.13 10.23
N ASP A 10 -14.16 4.27 10.39
CA ASP A 10 -14.79 4.59 11.67
C ASP A 10 -14.83 3.37 12.62
N GLN A 11 -14.59 2.16 12.11
CA GLN A 11 -14.63 0.91 12.87
C GLN A 11 -13.26 0.23 12.93
N LEU A 12 -12.52 0.24 11.81
CA LEU A 12 -11.21 -0.38 11.66
C LEU A 12 -10.22 0.69 11.19
N PRO A 13 -9.69 1.53 12.11
CA PRO A 13 -8.72 2.55 11.75
C PRO A 13 -7.46 1.89 11.19
N ASN A 14 -6.87 2.50 10.17
CA ASN A 14 -5.57 2.10 9.59
C ASN A 14 -5.51 0.66 9.05
N ILE A 15 -6.63 0.13 8.57
CA ILE A 15 -6.61 -1.14 7.83
C ILE A 15 -5.81 -0.98 6.52
N VAL A 16 -4.87 -1.90 6.29
CA VAL A 16 -4.05 -1.89 5.07
C VAL A 16 -4.84 -2.51 3.93
N HIS A 17 -5.16 -1.70 2.91
CA HIS A 17 -5.95 -2.15 1.77
C HIS A 17 -5.12 -2.76 0.65
N ILE A 18 -3.93 -2.21 0.40
CA ILE A 18 -3.04 -2.59 -0.70
C ILE A 18 -1.62 -2.63 -0.14
N LEU A 19 -0.91 -3.71 -0.46
CA LEU A 19 0.51 -3.87 -0.16
C LEU A 19 1.23 -4.42 -1.39
N GLU A 20 2.46 -3.96 -1.59
CA GLU A 20 3.36 -4.52 -2.59
C GLU A 20 4.06 -5.76 -2.02
N VAL A 21 3.99 -6.89 -2.73
CA VAL A 21 4.59 -8.15 -2.32
C VAL A 21 5.29 -8.84 -3.49
N CYS A 22 6.31 -9.63 -3.20
CA CYS A 22 7.01 -10.44 -4.19
C CYS A 22 6.98 -11.91 -3.79
N ARG A 23 6.91 -12.81 -4.79
CA ARG A 23 6.96 -14.26 -4.54
C ARG A 23 8.31 -14.62 -3.92
N LYS A 24 8.29 -15.34 -2.80
CA LYS A 24 9.51 -15.75 -2.07
C LYS A 24 10.56 -16.38 -2.99
N GLU A 25 10.16 -17.34 -3.82
CA GLU A 25 11.07 -18.05 -4.74
C GLU A 25 11.77 -17.12 -5.74
N PHE A 26 11.11 -16.03 -6.14
CA PHE A 26 11.70 -15.04 -7.03
C PHE A 26 12.71 -14.16 -6.30
N VAL A 27 12.39 -13.73 -5.08
CA VAL A 27 13.30 -12.97 -4.21
C VAL A 27 14.56 -13.78 -3.91
N ASP A 28 14.40 -15.06 -3.55
CA ASP A 28 15.50 -15.96 -3.22
C ASP A 28 16.44 -16.18 -4.43
N ARG A 29 15.89 -16.24 -5.65
CA ARG A 29 16.67 -16.44 -6.90
C ARG A 29 17.29 -15.16 -7.45
N HIS A 30 16.69 -14.01 -7.20
CA HIS A 30 17.07 -12.73 -7.82
C HIS A 30 17.15 -11.58 -6.79
N PRO A 31 17.89 -11.72 -5.68
CA PRO A 31 17.83 -10.77 -4.56
C PRO A 31 18.25 -9.35 -4.96
N GLU A 32 19.30 -9.20 -5.77
CA GLU A 32 19.77 -7.87 -6.21
C GLU A 32 18.80 -7.20 -7.19
N LEU A 33 18.14 -7.97 -8.06
CA LEU A 33 17.10 -7.43 -8.94
C LEU A 33 15.91 -6.90 -8.12
N VAL A 34 15.48 -7.67 -7.12
CA VAL A 34 14.37 -7.24 -6.26
C VAL A 34 14.77 -6.03 -5.42
N LYS A 35 16.00 -5.96 -4.89
CA LYS A 35 16.50 -4.74 -4.21
C LYS A 35 16.40 -3.51 -5.11
N ASN A 36 16.82 -3.61 -6.36
CA ASN A 36 16.73 -2.50 -7.31
C ASN A 36 15.28 -2.11 -7.58
N TYR A 37 14.38 -3.08 -7.76
CA TYR A 37 12.95 -2.79 -7.90
C TYR A 37 12.38 -2.06 -6.67
N VAL A 38 12.76 -2.49 -5.45
CA VAL A 38 12.28 -1.84 -4.22
C VAL A 38 12.83 -0.41 -4.10
N ARG A 39 14.08 -0.15 -4.51
CA ARG A 39 14.63 1.23 -4.61
C ARG A 39 13.84 2.09 -5.61
N ASP A 40 13.49 1.52 -6.76
CA ASP A 40 12.70 2.20 -7.77
C ASP A 40 11.28 2.50 -7.25
N LEU A 41 10.67 1.57 -6.54
CA LEU A 41 9.37 1.76 -5.86
C LEU A 41 9.45 2.89 -4.82
N THR A 42 10.47 2.86 -3.96
CA THR A 42 10.70 3.91 -2.95
C THR A 42 10.87 5.28 -3.61
N THR A 43 11.66 5.34 -4.68
CA THR A 43 11.88 6.57 -5.46
C THR A 43 10.59 7.04 -6.15
N GLY A 44 9.83 6.12 -6.75
CA GLY A 44 8.56 6.39 -7.42
C GLY A 44 7.53 6.96 -6.47
N MET A 45 7.35 6.36 -5.30
CA MET A 45 6.43 6.86 -4.27
C MET A 45 6.84 8.25 -3.79
N ARG A 46 8.14 8.48 -3.53
CA ARG A 46 8.64 9.80 -3.15
C ARG A 46 8.34 10.86 -4.20
N LYS A 47 8.56 10.55 -5.49
CA LYS A 47 8.23 11.46 -6.60
C LYS A 47 6.73 11.73 -6.68
N ALA A 48 5.90 10.70 -6.55
CA ALA A 48 4.46 10.84 -6.63
C ALA A 48 3.89 11.75 -5.53
N LEU A 49 4.40 11.61 -4.30
CA LEU A 49 3.99 12.44 -3.17
C LEU A 49 4.54 13.88 -3.26
N ALA A 50 5.68 14.08 -3.92
CA ALA A 50 6.30 15.39 -4.08
C ALA A 50 5.64 16.24 -5.19
N ASP A 51 5.12 15.61 -6.25
CA ASP A 51 4.45 16.29 -7.36
C ASP A 51 3.11 15.65 -7.69
N ARG A 52 2.06 16.15 -7.04
CA ARG A 52 0.70 15.69 -7.26
C ARG A 52 0.20 16.00 -8.67
N ALA A 53 0.59 17.14 -9.25
CA ALA A 53 0.10 17.53 -10.58
C ALA A 53 0.61 16.58 -11.65
N GLU A 54 1.89 16.21 -11.58
CA GLU A 54 2.47 15.21 -12.47
C GLU A 54 1.91 13.80 -12.21
N THR A 55 1.68 13.45 -10.93
CA THR A 55 1.07 12.17 -10.57
C THR A 55 -0.30 11.98 -11.21
N LEU A 56 -1.14 13.03 -11.24
CA LEU A 56 -2.46 12.96 -11.87
C LEU A 56 -2.36 12.65 -13.37
N LYS A 57 -1.37 13.20 -14.08
CA LYS A 57 -1.14 12.91 -15.51
C LYS A 57 -0.71 11.46 -15.72
N VAL A 58 0.29 11.00 -14.97
CA VAL A 58 0.78 9.61 -15.06
C VAL A 58 -0.34 8.62 -14.75
N VAL A 59 -1.13 8.88 -13.71
CA VAL A 59 -2.26 8.00 -13.37
C VAL A 59 -3.33 8.04 -14.47
N ASN A 60 -3.68 9.22 -14.98
CA ASN A 60 -4.59 9.34 -16.14
C ASN A 60 -4.10 8.51 -17.34
N GLU A 61 -2.80 8.57 -17.66
CA GLU A 61 -2.22 7.79 -18.75
C GLU A 61 -2.36 6.27 -18.55
N VAL A 62 -2.23 5.78 -17.31
CA VAL A 62 -2.28 4.35 -17.00
C VAL A 62 -3.72 3.85 -16.86
N ILE A 63 -4.53 4.47 -16.00
CA ILE A 63 -5.88 3.96 -15.67
C ILE A 63 -6.99 4.59 -16.51
N LYS A 64 -6.66 5.57 -17.37
CA LYS A 64 -7.58 6.25 -18.30
C LYS A 64 -8.75 7.00 -17.66
N ALA A 65 -8.71 7.23 -16.34
CA ALA A 65 -9.67 8.06 -15.63
C ALA A 65 -9.37 9.55 -15.89
N PRO A 66 -10.38 10.41 -16.19
CA PRO A 66 -10.17 11.84 -16.40
C PRO A 66 -9.47 12.51 -15.23
N VAL A 67 -8.59 13.47 -15.51
CA VAL A 67 -7.82 14.19 -14.48
C VAL A 67 -8.74 14.91 -13.51
N GLU A 68 -9.88 15.41 -13.96
CA GLU A 68 -10.88 16.09 -13.13
C GLU A 68 -11.50 15.15 -12.09
N VAL A 69 -11.70 13.88 -12.47
CA VAL A 69 -12.19 12.84 -11.56
C VAL A 69 -11.09 12.47 -10.57
N LEU A 70 -9.88 12.26 -11.05
CA LEU A 70 -8.73 11.95 -10.19
C LEU A 70 -8.44 13.08 -9.19
N ASP A 71 -8.58 14.33 -9.62
CA ASP A 71 -8.34 15.47 -8.74
C ASP A 71 -9.30 15.45 -7.55
N SER A 72 -10.53 14.94 -7.69
CA SER A 72 -11.50 14.92 -6.59
C SER A 72 -11.06 14.11 -5.36
N TYR A 73 -10.12 13.16 -5.51
CA TYR A 73 -9.69 12.30 -4.41
C TYR A 73 -8.19 11.97 -4.39
N LEU A 74 -7.55 11.70 -5.52
CA LEU A 74 -6.21 11.09 -5.55
C LEU A 74 -5.19 11.93 -4.76
N LEU A 75 -4.51 11.27 -3.80
CA LEU A 75 -3.57 11.88 -2.84
C LEU A 75 -4.14 12.99 -1.94
N LYS A 76 -5.47 13.12 -1.84
CA LYS A 76 -6.14 14.01 -0.87
C LYS A 76 -6.56 13.19 0.38
N PRO A 77 -6.95 13.84 1.49
CA PRO A 77 -7.35 13.14 2.72
C PRO A 77 -8.53 12.16 2.58
N ASN A 78 -9.30 12.26 1.50
CA ASN A 78 -10.41 11.37 1.17
C ASN A 78 -10.01 10.17 0.28
N ASP A 79 -8.71 9.97 0.02
CA ASP A 79 -8.14 8.81 -0.68
C ASP A 79 -7.36 7.90 0.30
N PHE A 80 -6.87 6.78 -0.19
CA PHE A 80 -6.02 5.88 0.57
C PHE A 80 -4.74 6.58 1.05
N ALA A 81 -4.41 6.37 2.32
CA ALA A 81 -3.11 6.75 2.86
C ALA A 81 -1.99 6.00 2.11
N ARG A 82 -0.88 6.70 1.87
CA ARG A 82 0.33 6.13 1.26
C ARG A 82 1.49 6.44 2.18
N GLU A 83 2.18 5.38 2.60
CA GLU A 83 3.35 5.51 3.45
C GLU A 83 4.53 6.10 2.65
N PRO A 84 5.28 7.05 3.22
CA PRO A 84 6.48 7.59 2.59
C PRO A 84 7.44 6.48 2.14
N GLY A 85 7.93 6.59 0.91
CA GLY A 85 8.85 5.61 0.34
C GLY A 85 8.25 4.22 0.12
N ALA A 86 6.91 4.09 0.14
CA ALA A 86 6.16 2.85 0.03
C ALA A 86 6.47 1.83 1.17
N GLY A 87 6.85 2.34 2.34
CA GLY A 87 7.14 1.50 3.49
C GLY A 87 5.90 0.71 3.96
N PRO A 88 5.97 -0.62 4.12
CA PRO A 88 4.85 -1.38 4.66
C PRO A 88 4.59 -1.01 6.13
N ASN A 89 3.35 -0.65 6.45
CA ASN A 89 2.92 -0.43 7.83
C ASN A 89 2.68 -1.78 8.54
N PHE A 90 3.74 -2.44 8.99
CA PHE A 90 3.67 -3.76 9.62
C PHE A 90 2.72 -3.83 10.82
N ALA A 91 2.62 -2.75 11.62
CA ALA A 91 1.68 -2.69 12.73
C ALA A 91 0.21 -2.72 12.23
N GLY A 92 -0.10 -1.92 11.20
CA GLY A 92 -1.41 -1.93 10.56
C GLY A 92 -1.73 -3.27 9.89
N ILE A 93 -0.75 -3.91 9.25
CA ILE A 93 -0.91 -5.25 8.67
C ILE A 93 -1.18 -6.28 9.77
N GLN A 94 -0.44 -6.26 10.89
CA GLN A 94 -0.68 -7.18 11.99
C GLN A 94 -2.09 -6.99 12.57
N ALA A 95 -2.51 -5.74 12.83
CA ALA A 95 -3.85 -5.45 13.31
C ALA A 95 -4.94 -5.95 12.35
N MET A 96 -4.74 -5.80 11.05
CA MET A 96 -5.63 -6.38 10.03
C MET A 96 -5.69 -7.91 10.11
N LEU A 97 -4.55 -8.58 10.21
CA LEU A 97 -4.48 -10.04 10.32
C LEU A 97 -5.15 -10.54 11.61
N ASP A 98 -5.00 -9.81 12.71
CA ASP A 98 -5.65 -10.14 13.99
C ASP A 98 -7.17 -10.05 13.85
N VAL A 99 -7.70 -8.96 13.27
CA VAL A 99 -9.13 -8.82 12.99
C VAL A 99 -9.63 -9.96 12.09
N TYR A 100 -8.86 -10.35 11.07
CA TYR A 100 -9.24 -11.46 10.20
C TYR A 100 -9.29 -12.80 10.94
N ALA A 101 -8.39 -13.03 11.89
CA ALA A 101 -8.43 -14.25 12.70
C ALA A 101 -9.60 -14.23 13.68
N GLU A 102 -9.85 -13.10 14.36
CA GLU A 102 -10.92 -12.93 15.35
C GLU A 102 -12.31 -13.02 14.72
N THR A 103 -12.46 -12.54 13.48
CA THR A 103 -13.71 -12.62 12.72
C THR A 103 -13.88 -13.95 11.97
N GLY A 104 -12.89 -14.84 12.01
CA GLY A 104 -12.91 -16.14 11.34
C GLY A 104 -12.69 -16.09 9.82
N MET A 105 -12.29 -14.93 9.28
CA MET A 105 -11.92 -14.79 7.86
C MET A 105 -10.65 -15.60 7.52
N ILE A 106 -9.71 -15.71 8.46
CA ILE A 106 -8.58 -16.65 8.39
C ILE A 106 -8.65 -17.63 9.56
N LYS A 107 -8.22 -18.88 9.30
CA LYS A 107 -8.38 -19.99 10.25
C LYS A 107 -7.45 -19.92 11.46
N GLN A 108 -6.37 -19.14 11.37
CA GLN A 108 -5.34 -19.06 12.40
C GLN A 108 -4.77 -17.66 12.46
N LYS A 109 -4.25 -17.30 13.63
CA LYS A 109 -3.44 -16.09 13.78
C LYS A 109 -2.18 -16.20 12.94
N LEU A 110 -1.83 -15.12 12.26
CA LEU A 110 -0.62 -14.99 11.47
C LEU A 110 0.25 -13.90 12.07
N ASP A 111 1.56 -14.12 12.09
CA ASP A 111 2.53 -13.11 12.48
C ASP A 111 3.11 -12.47 11.21
N VAL A 112 2.91 -11.17 11.06
CA VAL A 112 3.38 -10.41 9.90
C VAL A 112 4.90 -10.49 9.72
N ALA A 113 5.65 -10.68 10.81
CA ALA A 113 7.11 -10.79 10.75
C ALA A 113 7.56 -11.98 9.88
N GLN A 114 6.74 -13.02 9.75
CA GLN A 114 7.02 -14.18 8.88
C GLN A 114 7.05 -13.83 7.39
N PHE A 115 6.39 -12.73 7.00
CA PHE A 115 6.31 -12.27 5.62
C PHE A 115 7.31 -11.14 5.32
N ARG A 116 8.06 -10.69 6.33
CA ARG A 116 9.04 -9.61 6.19
C ARG A 116 10.39 -10.17 5.75
N HIS A 117 10.91 -9.73 4.60
CA HIS A 117 12.30 -10.01 4.25
C HIS A 117 13.26 -9.24 5.16
N GLN A 118 14.39 -9.83 5.54
CA GLN A 118 15.31 -9.21 6.52
C GLN A 118 15.96 -7.91 6.01
N SER A 119 16.18 -7.81 4.70
CA SER A 119 16.93 -6.69 4.09
C SER A 119 16.33 -6.13 2.79
N ILE A 120 15.20 -6.67 2.32
CA ILE A 120 14.59 -6.29 1.02
C ILE A 120 13.16 -5.83 1.29
N VAL A 121 13.03 -4.65 1.87
CA VAL A 121 11.76 -4.06 2.32
C VAL A 121 11.84 -2.56 2.13
N ALA A 122 10.84 -1.97 1.49
CA ALA A 122 10.75 -0.51 1.35
C ALA A 122 10.61 0.17 2.73
N PRO A 123 11.15 1.39 2.93
CA PRO A 123 11.96 2.12 1.98
C PRO A 123 13.39 1.55 1.84
N LEU A 124 13.92 1.53 0.61
CA LEU A 124 15.34 1.27 0.33
C LEU A 124 15.95 2.41 -0.46
N GLU A 125 17.17 2.82 -0.08
CA GLU A 125 18.02 3.76 -0.81
C GLU A 125 19.00 3.03 -1.75
#